data_AF-A0A2S6AYL3-F1
#
_entry.id   AF-A0A2S6AYL3-F1
#
_cell.length_a   1.000
_cell.length_b   1.000
_cell.length_c   1.000
_cell.angle_alpha   90.00
_cell.angle_beta   90.00
_cell.angle_gamma   90.00
#
_symmetry.space_group_name_H-M   'P 1'
#
loop_
_entity.id
_entity.type
_entity.pdbx_description
1 polymer ?
#
loop_
_entity_poly.entity_id
_entity_poly.type
_entity_poly.pdbx_seq_one_letter_code
_entity_poly.pdbx_strand_id
1 'polypeptide(L)'
;AFVKALNRANEEYKASGKSWTPDSPQTKAMAKWTKADPKDVSAAMSLYTFPTMAEQVSPAWLGGGAAKAMANTAAFLKEQGRVQEVKPDYSA
;
A
#
# COMPACT_ATOMS: atom_id res chain seq x y z
N ALA A 1 12.82 7.67 -10.66
CA ALA A 1 13.50 6.53 -10.01
C ALA A 1 12.62 5.84 -8.99
N PHE A 2 12.00 6.58 -8.05
CA PHE A 2 11.21 6.04 -6.94
C PHE A 2 10.09 5.07 -7.34
N VAL A 3 9.16 5.47 -8.23
CA VAL A 3 8.03 4.61 -8.66
C VAL A 3 8.51 3.29 -9.29
N LYS A 4 9.62 3.33 -10.06
CA LYS A 4 10.22 2.12 -10.64
C LYS A 4 10.76 1.18 -9.57
N ALA A 5 11.32 1.71 -8.48
CA ALA A 5 11.81 0.90 -7.36
C ALA A 5 10.65 0.21 -6.61
N LEU A 6 9.53 0.92 -6.40
CA LEU A 6 8.33 0.33 -5.81
C LEU A 6 7.76 -0.79 -6.70
N ASN A 7 7.66 -0.57 -8.01
CA ASN A 7 7.18 -1.61 -8.91
C ASN A 7 8.08 -2.85 -8.90
N ARG A 8 9.40 -2.67 -8.87
CA ARG A 8 10.34 -3.79 -8.76
C ARG A 8 10.08 -4.63 -7.50
N ALA A 9 9.86 -3.99 -6.35
CA ALA A 9 9.56 -4.70 -5.11
C ALA A 9 8.21 -5.44 -5.16
N ASN A 10 7.17 -4.82 -5.75
CA ASN A 10 5.87 -5.47 -5.95
C ASN A 10 5.98 -6.71 -6.85
N GLU A 11 6.73 -6.61 -7.95
CA GLU A 11 6.95 -7.75 -8.85
C GLU A 11 7.76 -8.86 -8.19
N GLU A 12 8.77 -8.52 -7.36
CA GLU A 12 9.54 -9.51 -6.60
C GLU A 12 8.65 -10.27 -5.59
N TYR A 13 7.79 -9.54 -4.88
CA TYR A 13 6.82 -10.14 -3.95
C TYR A 13 5.79 -11.00 -4.68
N LYS A 14 5.29 -10.56 -5.84
CA LYS A 14 4.35 -11.35 -6.66
C LYS A 14 5.01 -12.64 -7.17
N ALA A 15 6.26 -12.56 -7.60
CA ALA A 15 6.99 -13.69 -8.15
C ALA A 15 7.41 -14.71 -7.08
N SER A 16 7.82 -14.24 -5.89
CA SER A 16 8.49 -15.10 -4.91
C SER A 16 8.04 -14.93 -3.45
N GLY A 17 7.17 -13.98 -3.14
CA GLY A 17 6.79 -13.63 -1.76
C GLY A 17 6.23 -14.79 -0.95
N LYS A 18 5.55 -15.74 -1.60
CA LYS A 18 5.01 -16.95 -0.96
C LYS A 18 6.09 -17.96 -0.52
N SER A 19 7.30 -17.90 -1.10
CA SER A 19 8.42 -18.77 -0.71
C SER A 19 9.35 -18.13 0.31
N TRP A 20 9.11 -16.88 0.70
CA TRP A 20 9.91 -16.22 1.72
C TRP A 20 9.68 -16.84 3.09
N THR A 21 10.77 -17.12 3.79
CA THR A 21 10.78 -17.68 5.14
C THR A 21 11.15 -16.58 6.14
N PRO A 22 11.07 -16.84 7.47
CA PRO A 22 11.58 -15.92 8.48
C PRO A 22 13.06 -15.54 8.28
N ASP A 23 13.83 -16.42 7.62
CA ASP A 23 15.24 -16.23 7.36
C ASP A 23 15.58 -15.50 6.07
N SER A 24 14.61 -15.33 5.17
CA SER A 24 14.81 -14.64 3.90
C SER A 24 15.24 -13.17 4.10
N PRO A 25 16.13 -12.64 3.24
CA PRO A 25 16.57 -11.24 3.33
C PRO A 25 15.41 -10.24 3.36
N GLN A 26 14.36 -10.49 2.57
CA GLN A 26 13.17 -9.63 2.47
C GLN A 26 12.40 -9.61 3.80
N THR A 27 12.17 -10.77 4.41
CA THR A 27 11.51 -10.90 5.72
C THR A 27 12.31 -10.22 6.82
N LYS A 28 13.63 -10.43 6.86
CA LYS A 28 14.52 -9.77 7.83
C LYS A 28 14.54 -8.25 7.66
N ALA A 29 14.53 -7.76 6.42
CA ALA A 29 14.46 -6.32 6.15
C ALA A 29 13.13 -5.73 6.61
N MET A 30 11.99 -6.38 6.32
CA MET A 30 10.68 -5.94 6.78
C MET A 30 10.60 -5.92 8.31
N ALA A 31 10.96 -7.01 8.97
CA ALA A 31 10.98 -7.11 10.44
C ALA A 31 11.83 -6.02 11.11
N LYS A 32 13.01 -5.70 10.55
CA LYS A 32 13.88 -4.64 11.07
C LYS A 32 13.19 -3.28 11.13
N TRP A 33 12.47 -2.91 10.06
CA TRP A 33 11.87 -1.59 9.90
C TRP A 33 10.50 -1.48 10.57
N THR A 34 9.70 -2.55 10.56
CA THR A 34 8.38 -2.57 11.21
C THR A 34 8.46 -2.93 12.70
N LYS A 35 9.61 -3.41 13.17
CA LYS A 35 9.79 -4.02 14.50
C LYS A 35 8.90 -5.25 14.74
N ALA A 36 8.42 -5.87 13.67
CA ALA A 36 7.68 -7.12 13.74
C ALA A 36 8.61 -8.30 14.04
N ASP A 37 8.05 -9.37 14.62
CA ASP A 37 8.71 -10.67 14.64
C ASP A 37 8.79 -11.21 13.18
N PRO A 38 9.97 -11.65 12.70
CA PRO A 38 10.12 -12.24 11.37
C PRO A 38 9.10 -13.35 11.05
N LYS A 39 8.65 -14.12 12.04
CA LYS A 39 7.67 -15.20 11.84
C LYS A 39 6.28 -14.69 11.44
N ASP A 40 5.95 -13.45 11.81
CA ASP A 40 4.61 -12.87 11.60
C ASP A 40 4.51 -12.08 10.27
N VAL A 41 5.64 -11.81 9.63
CA VAL A 41 5.71 -10.97 8.41
C VAL A 41 4.93 -11.58 7.24
N SER A 42 5.06 -12.89 6.99
CA SER A 42 4.37 -13.54 5.87
C SER A 42 2.85 -13.44 6.00
N ALA A 43 2.33 -13.73 7.21
CA ALA A 43 0.91 -13.61 7.49
C ALA A 43 0.42 -12.16 7.30
N ALA A 44 1.16 -11.18 7.83
CA ALA A 44 0.80 -9.77 7.65
C ALA A 44 0.79 -9.35 6.17
N MET A 45 1.82 -9.73 5.40
CA MET A 45 1.92 -9.41 3.97
C MET A 45 0.80 -10.03 3.14
N SER A 46 0.27 -11.20 3.54
CA SER A 46 -0.84 -11.86 2.86
C SER A 46 -2.18 -11.12 2.97
N LEU A 47 -2.31 -10.19 3.92
CA LEU A 47 -3.51 -9.35 4.11
C LEU A 47 -3.57 -8.19 3.13
N TYR A 48 -2.52 -7.97 2.35
CA TYR A 48 -2.40 -6.84 1.43
C TYR A 48 -2.31 -7.30 -0.02
N THR A 49 -2.88 -6.49 -0.91
CA THR A 49 -2.67 -6.57 -2.36
C THR A 49 -1.69 -5.49 -2.78
N PHE A 50 -0.69 -5.88 -3.58
CA PHE A 50 0.30 -4.97 -4.14
C PHE A 50 0.01 -4.77 -5.63
N PRO A 51 -0.60 -3.64 -6.03
CA PRO A 51 -1.03 -3.46 -7.41
C PRO A 51 0.17 -3.35 -8.36
N THR A 52 0.01 -3.96 -9.53
CA THR A 52 0.90 -3.81 -10.70
C THR A 52 0.86 -2.38 -11.22
N MET A 53 1.85 -1.98 -12.02
CA MET A 53 1.82 -0.67 -12.69
C MET A 53 0.55 -0.43 -13.52
N ALA A 54 0.05 -1.45 -14.21
CA ALA A 54 -1.18 -1.33 -15.01
C ALA A 54 -2.40 -1.06 -14.12
N GLU A 55 -2.50 -1.75 -12.99
CA GLU A 55 -3.57 -1.50 -12.01
C GLU A 55 -3.41 -0.11 -11.38
N GLN A 56 -2.18 0.29 -11.02
CA GLN A 56 -1.93 1.61 -10.42
C GLN A 56 -2.41 2.77 -11.28
N VAL A 57 -2.24 2.70 -12.61
CA VAL A 57 -2.71 3.78 -13.53
C VAL A 57 -4.17 3.63 -13.95
N SER A 58 -4.85 2.55 -13.56
CA SER A 58 -6.24 2.30 -13.91
C SER A 58 -7.22 3.20 -13.15
N PRO A 59 -8.49 3.28 -13.59
CA PRO A 59 -9.54 4.01 -12.86
C PRO A 59 -9.72 3.58 -11.40
N ALA A 60 -9.34 2.34 -11.04
CA ALA A 60 -9.43 1.85 -9.66
C ALA A 60 -8.45 2.58 -8.71
N TRP A 61 -7.34 3.09 -9.23
CA TRP A 61 -6.29 3.75 -8.46
C TRP A 61 -6.08 5.19 -8.95
N LEU A 62 -4.98 5.48 -9.66
CA LEU A 62 -4.61 6.85 -10.04
C LEU A 62 -5.48 7.44 -11.15
N GLY A 63 -6.29 6.62 -11.84
CA GLY A 63 -7.29 7.10 -12.80
C GLY A 63 -8.57 7.65 -12.16
N GLY A 64 -8.65 7.77 -10.83
CA GLY A 64 -9.74 8.47 -10.12
C GLY A 64 -10.19 7.80 -8.82
N GLY A 65 -10.01 6.48 -8.69
CA GLY A 65 -10.43 5.73 -7.49
C GLY A 65 -9.74 6.20 -6.21
N ALA A 66 -8.44 6.54 -6.27
CA ALA A 66 -7.71 7.09 -5.13
C ALA A 66 -8.26 8.46 -4.70
N ALA A 67 -8.57 9.35 -5.65
CA ALA A 67 -9.17 10.66 -5.37
C ALA A 67 -10.54 10.50 -4.70
N LYS A 68 -11.38 9.59 -5.20
CA LYS A 68 -12.68 9.26 -4.60
C LYS A 68 -12.53 8.72 -3.17
N ALA A 69 -11.58 7.81 -2.93
CA ALA A 69 -11.33 7.28 -1.60
C ALA A 69 -10.86 8.36 -0.61
N MET A 70 -10.00 9.28 -1.05
CA MET A 70 -9.57 10.43 -0.26
C MET A 70 -10.73 11.35 0.09
N ALA A 71 -11.57 11.70 -0.89
CA ALA A 71 -12.73 12.56 -0.67
C ALA A 71 -13.71 11.96 0.35
N ASN A 72 -14.02 10.66 0.22
CA ASN A 72 -14.89 9.95 1.16
C ASN A 72 -14.30 9.90 2.57
N THR A 73 -12.99 9.64 2.68
CA THR A 73 -12.30 9.61 3.98
C THR A 73 -12.30 10.99 4.64
N ALA A 74 -12.06 12.05 3.88
CA ALA A 74 -12.08 13.42 4.38
C ALA A 74 -13.49 13.82 4.87
N ALA A 75 -14.53 13.46 4.14
CA ALA A 75 -15.93 13.67 4.56
C ALA A 75 -16.23 12.94 5.87
N PHE A 76 -15.89 11.65 5.97
CA PHE A 76 -16.06 10.87 7.20
C PHE A 76 -15.32 11.50 8.38
N LEU A 77 -14.05 11.90 8.20
CA LEU A 77 -13.27 12.55 9.26
C LEU A 77 -13.83 13.91 9.68
N LYS A 78 -14.44 14.66 8.77
CA LYS A 78 -15.13 15.92 9.09
C LYS A 78 -16.38 15.69 9.93
N GLU A 79 -17.19 14.69 9.59
CA GLU A 79 -18.35 14.30 10.37
C GLU A 79 -17.97 13.88 11.80
N GLN A 80 -16.81 13.23 11.97
CA GLN A 80 -16.27 12.85 13.28
C GLN A 80 -15.54 14.01 14.01
N GLY A 81 -15.52 15.23 13.45
CA GLY A 81 -14.82 16.38 14.02
C GLY A 81 -13.29 16.24 14.06
N ARG A 82 -12.72 15.26 13.35
CA ARG A 82 -11.27 15.00 13.27
C ARG A 82 -10.57 15.91 12.27
N VAL A 83 -11.32 16.48 11.34
CA VAL A 83 -10.87 17.44 10.33
C VAL A 83 -11.89 18.60 10.25
N GLN A 84 -11.40 19.84 10.24
CA GLN A 84 -12.26 21.05 10.21
C GLN A 84 -12.75 21.37 8.78
N GLU A 85 -11.83 21.28 7.82
CA GLU A 85 -12.04 21.69 6.44
C GLU A 85 -11.70 20.57 5.46
N VAL A 86 -12.47 20.48 4.39
CA VAL A 86 -12.25 19.50 3.31
C VAL A 86 -12.18 20.25 1.99
N LYS A 87 -11.34 19.77 1.07
CA LYS A 87 -11.28 20.33 -0.27
C LYS A 87 -12.54 19.99 -1.08
N PRO A 88 -12.94 20.85 -2.01
CA PRO A 88 -14.02 20.53 -2.95
C PRO A 88 -13.62 19.43 -3.95
N ASP A 89 -12.32 19.26 -4.20
CA ASP A 89 -11.78 18.23 -5.09
C ASP A 89 -10.42 17.71 -4.59
N TYR A 90 -10.20 16.41 -4.77
CA TYR A 90 -8.99 15.66 -4.44
C TYR A 90 -8.38 14.97 -5.67
N SER A 91 -8.85 15.30 -6.87
CA SER A 91 -8.16 14.97 -8.12
C SER A 91 -6.78 15.65 -8.16
N ALA A 92 -5.85 15.04 -8.91
CA ALA A 92 -4.46 15.51 -9.06
C ALA A 92 -4.34 16.52 -10.19
#